data_AF-A0A7J8LTS6-F1
#
_entry.id   AF-A0A7J8LTS6-F1
#
_cell.length_a   1.000
_cell.length_b   1.000
_cell.length_c   1.000
_cell.angle_alpha   90.00
_cell.angle_beta   90.00
_cell.angle_gamma   90.00
#
_symmetry.space_group_name_H-M   'P 1'
#
loop_
_entity.id
_entity.type
_entity.pdbx_description
1 polymer ?
#
loop_
_entity_poly.entity_id
_entity_poly.type
_entity_poly.pdbx_seq_one_letter_code
_entity_poly.pdbx_strand_id
1 'polypeptide(L)'
;MGCNRYLGKYSVLDVELWGILDGLTLIHYRRYEGVMIQIDSLEAVKTIQHSSLMSSNSALIKHVHILLASAELWVIQHFLIGLNK
;
A
#
# COMPACT_ATOMS: atom_id res chain seq x y z
N MET A 1 -6.43 16.66 -4.19
CA MET A 1 -7.77 16.15 -3.79
C MET A 1 -8.55 15.76 -5.04
N GLY A 2 -8.97 14.50 -5.13
CA GLY A 2 -10.14 14.07 -5.92
C GLY A 2 -9.91 12.97 -6.97
N CYS A 3 -10.43 11.75 -6.72
CA CYS A 3 -11.50 11.04 -7.46
C CYS A 3 -11.54 9.55 -7.03
N ASN A 4 -12.54 9.05 -6.29
CA ASN A 4 -13.82 8.46 -6.72
C ASN A 4 -13.73 7.32 -7.77
N ARG A 5 -13.44 6.08 -7.31
CA ARG A 5 -13.73 4.88 -8.12
C ARG A 5 -15.19 4.50 -7.87
N TYR A 6 -16.09 5.06 -8.68
CA TYR A 6 -17.55 4.83 -8.66
C TYR A 6 -17.96 3.37 -8.33
N LEU A 7 -18.17 3.04 -7.04
CA LEU A 7 -18.94 1.88 -6.53
C LEU A 7 -18.99 1.78 -4.97
N GLY A 8 -19.03 2.89 -4.21
CA GLY A 8 -19.32 2.85 -2.76
C GLY A 8 -18.65 3.95 -1.91
N LYS A 9 -19.07 4.08 -0.63
CA LYS A 9 -18.38 4.90 0.38
C LYS A 9 -17.02 4.25 0.71
N TYR A 10 -15.98 4.60 -0.05
CA TYR A 10 -14.60 4.24 0.26
C TYR A 10 -13.85 5.45 0.83
N SER A 11 -13.05 5.21 1.86
CA SER A 11 -12.20 6.24 2.46
C SER A 11 -11.01 6.57 1.55
N VAL A 12 -10.37 7.72 1.76
CA VAL A 12 -9.12 8.06 1.07
C VAL A 12 -8.07 6.97 1.30
N LEU A 13 -7.99 6.45 2.54
CA LEU A 13 -7.12 5.34 2.90
C LEU A 13 -7.40 4.08 2.07
N ASP A 14 -8.68 3.72 1.84
CA ASP A 14 -9.01 2.56 1.03
C ASP A 14 -8.50 2.71 -0.40
N VAL A 15 -8.65 3.90 -0.99
CA VAL A 15 -8.18 4.20 -2.35
C VAL A 15 -6.66 4.09 -2.45
N GLU A 16 -5.93 4.61 -1.46
CA GLU A 16 -4.47 4.47 -1.37
C GLU A 16 -4.04 3.00 -1.28
N LEU A 17 -4.67 2.24 -0.36
CA LEU A 17 -4.38 0.81 -0.18
C LEU A 17 -4.68 -0.01 -1.45
N TRP A 18 -5.73 0.35 -2.20
CA TRP A 18 -6.01 -0.26 -3.49
C TRP A 18 -4.94 0.03 -4.55
N GLY A 19 -4.41 1.26 -4.59
CA GLY A 19 -3.29 1.60 -5.46
C GLY A 19 -2.03 0.81 -5.13
N ILE A 20 -1.75 0.64 -3.84
CA ILE A 20 -0.61 -0.16 -3.36
C ILE A 20 -0.79 -1.63 -3.74
N LEU A 21 -1.98 -2.20 -3.54
CA LEU A 21 -2.26 -3.60 -3.90
C LEU A 21 -2.06 -3.85 -5.40
N ASP A 22 -2.52 -2.93 -6.25
CA ASP A 22 -2.38 -3.03 -7.70
C ASP A 22 -0.89 -3.01 -8.11
N GLY A 23 -0.12 -2.07 -7.57
CA GLY A 23 1.33 -1.98 -7.78
C GLY A 23 2.08 -3.23 -7.31
N LEU A 24 1.76 -3.74 -6.11
CA LEU A 24 2.34 -4.97 -5.58
C LEU A 24 2.02 -6.19 -6.43
N THR A 25 0.78 -6.29 -6.91
CA THR A 25 0.34 -7.39 -7.80
C THR A 25 1.14 -7.38 -9.10
N LEU A 26 1.36 -6.20 -9.69
CA LEU A 26 2.17 -6.05 -10.89
C LEU A 26 3.62 -6.45 -10.67
N ILE A 27 4.21 -6.03 -9.54
CA ILE A 27 5.59 -6.34 -9.19
C ILE A 27 5.75 -7.85 -8.95
N HIS A 28 4.84 -8.45 -8.20
CA HIS A 28 4.82 -9.90 -7.95
C HIS A 28 4.69 -10.69 -9.26
N TYR A 29 3.80 -10.26 -10.17
CA TYR A 29 3.65 -10.87 -11.50
C TYR A 29 4.95 -10.82 -12.31
N ARG A 30 5.70 -9.71 -12.21
CA ARG A 30 6.97 -9.51 -12.91
C ARG A 30 8.18 -10.14 -12.22
N ARG A 31 8.02 -10.73 -11.02
CA ARG A 31 9.07 -11.38 -10.23
C ARG A 31 10.27 -10.47 -9.93
N TYR A 32 10.02 -9.19 -9.63
CA TYR A 32 11.11 -8.36 -9.10
C TYR A 32 11.46 -8.79 -7.67
N GLU A 33 12.75 -8.84 -7.37
CA GLU A 33 13.30 -9.33 -6.10
C GLU A 33 13.10 -8.34 -4.94
N GLY A 34 13.09 -7.04 -5.25
CA GLY A 34 12.98 -5.96 -4.27
C GLY A 34 11.86 -4.98 -4.57
N VAL A 35 11.15 -4.55 -3.52
CA VAL A 35 10.02 -3.63 -3.62
C VAL A 35 10.24 -2.39 -2.77
N MET A 36 10.30 -1.21 -3.40
CA MET A 36 10.28 0.07 -2.69
C MET A 36 8.94 0.76 -2.92
N ILE A 37 8.17 0.93 -1.84
CA ILE A 37 6.85 1.56 -1.87
C ILE A 37 6.99 2.99 -1.33
N GLN A 38 6.71 3.96 -2.18
CA GLN A 38 6.66 5.38 -1.81
C GLN A 38 5.20 5.83 -1.77
N ILE A 39 4.78 6.36 -0.63
CA ILE A 39 3.38 6.76 -0.41
C ILE A 39 3.39 8.15 0.21
N ASP A 40 2.56 9.05 -0.28
CA ASP A 40 2.40 10.42 0.24
C ASP A 40 1.37 10.52 1.39
N SER A 41 0.64 9.45 1.64
CA SER A 41 -0.25 9.28 2.79
C SER A 41 0.48 8.63 3.98
N LEU A 42 0.79 9.44 5.00
CA LEU A 42 1.34 8.95 6.27
C LEU A 42 0.40 7.94 6.96
N GLU A 43 -0.91 8.11 6.80
CA GLU A 43 -1.91 7.20 7.34
C GLU A 43 -1.76 5.81 6.72
N ALA A 44 -1.63 5.71 5.39
CA ALA A 44 -1.44 4.44 4.70
C ALA A 44 -0.13 3.74 5.09
N VAL A 45 0.97 4.51 5.22
CA VAL A 45 2.26 3.98 5.71
C VAL A 45 2.10 3.37 7.10
N LYS A 46 1.48 4.10 8.03
CA LYS A 46 1.23 3.62 9.39
C LYS A 46 0.33 2.40 9.41
N THR A 47 -0.73 2.39 8.61
CA THR A 47 -1.65 1.26 8.49
C THR A 47 -0.89 0.00 8.07
N ILE A 48 -0.03 0.08 7.06
CA ILE A 48 0.75 -1.07 6.60
C ILE A 48 1.81 -1.48 7.64
N GLN A 49 2.51 -0.53 8.27
CA GLN A 49 3.55 -0.86 9.25
C GLN A 49 3.02 -1.43 10.57
N HIS A 50 1.88 -0.92 11.06
CA HIS A 50 1.34 -1.28 12.37
C HIS A 50 0.28 -2.39 12.32
N SER A 51 -0.33 -2.62 11.17
CA SER A 51 -1.22 -3.77 11.05
C SER A 51 -0.40 -5.06 10.97
N SER A 52 -0.84 -6.09 11.66
CA SER A 52 -0.29 -7.43 11.46
C SER A 52 -1.26 -8.23 10.59
N LEU A 53 -0.71 -9.18 9.84
CA LEU A 53 -1.47 -10.14 9.03
C LEU A 53 -2.65 -10.77 9.82
N MET A 54 -2.45 -10.99 11.12
CA MET A 54 -3.40 -11.64 12.02
C MET A 54 -4.37 -10.66 12.72
N SER A 55 -4.02 -9.38 12.85
CA SER A 55 -4.81 -8.41 13.63
C SER A 55 -5.71 -7.50 12.80
N SER A 56 -5.48 -7.38 11.48
CA SER A 56 -6.31 -6.53 10.64
C SER A 56 -7.67 -7.17 10.33
N ASN A 57 -8.76 -6.42 10.47
CA ASN A 57 -10.10 -6.85 10.03
C ASN A 57 -10.36 -6.56 8.53
N SER A 58 -9.44 -5.86 7.86
CA SER A 58 -9.58 -5.52 6.45
C SER A 58 -8.94 -6.58 5.56
N ALA A 59 -9.74 -7.20 4.68
CA ALA A 59 -9.24 -8.14 3.68
C ALA A 59 -8.20 -7.50 2.75
N LEU A 60 -8.34 -6.20 2.43
CA LEU A 60 -7.41 -5.45 1.60
C LEU A 60 -6.03 -5.36 2.27
N ILE A 61 -5.99 -5.01 3.56
CA ILE A 61 -4.75 -4.93 4.33
C ILE A 61 -4.09 -6.30 4.43
N LYS A 62 -4.86 -7.37 4.68
CA LYS A 62 -4.32 -8.73 4.71
C LYS A 62 -3.68 -9.10 3.38
N HIS A 63 -4.32 -8.77 2.26
CA HIS A 63 -3.81 -9.12 0.94
C HIS A 63 -2.51 -8.38 0.62
N VAL A 64 -2.43 -7.08 0.96
CA VAL A 64 -1.17 -6.31 0.89
C VAL A 64 -0.06 -7.00 1.70
N HIS A 65 -0.35 -7.43 2.92
CA HIS A 65 0.64 -8.13 3.76
C HIS A 65 1.07 -9.49 3.20
N ILE A 66 0.16 -10.25 2.59
CA ILE A 66 0.51 -11.52 1.94
C ILE A 66 1.51 -11.28 0.81
N LEU A 67 1.27 -10.27 -0.05
CA LEU A 67 2.18 -9.95 -1.14
C LEU A 67 3.52 -9.42 -0.63
N LEU A 68 3.52 -8.60 0.41
CA LEU A 68 4.76 -8.12 1.04
C LEU A 68 5.57 -9.27 1.67
N ALA A 69 4.91 -10.23 2.30
CA ALA A 69 5.56 -11.41 2.87
C ALA A 69 6.15 -12.35 1.80
N SER A 70 5.62 -12.30 0.57
CA SER A 70 6.17 -13.03 -0.57
C SER A 70 7.35 -12.33 -1.27
N ALA A 71 7.56 -11.04 -0.98
CA ALA A 71 8.70 -10.29 -1.50
C ALA A 71 9.94 -10.55 -0.61
N GLU A 72 11.09 -10.82 -1.22
CA GLU A 72 12.33 -11.09 -0.48
C GLU A 72 12.80 -9.86 0.31
N LEU A 73 12.69 -8.68 -0.31
CA LEU A 73 13.03 -7.41 0.30
C LEU A 73 11.96 -6.38 0.00
N TRP A 74 11.45 -5.71 1.02
CA TRP A 74 10.56 -4.58 0.84
C TRP A 74 10.83 -3.45 1.83
N VAL A 75 10.63 -2.22 1.36
CA VAL A 75 10.72 -0.99 2.16
C VAL A 75 9.52 -0.13 1.84
N ILE A 76 8.86 0.38 2.88
CA ILE A 76 7.79 1.37 2.77
C ILE A 76 8.28 2.69 3.36
N GLN A 77 8.11 3.78 2.61
CA GLN A 77 8.51 5.10 3.06
C GLN A 77 7.47 6.16 2.71
N HIS A 78 7.30 7.10 3.63
CA HIS A 78 6.46 8.27 3.42
C HIS A 78 7.23 9.30 2.58
N PHE A 79 6.65 9.74 1.46
CA PHE A 79 7.23 10.75 0.59
C PHE A 79 6.46 12.06 0.71
N LEU A 80 7.10 13.10 1.24
CA LEU A 80 6.55 14.45 1.22
C LEU A 80 6.86 15.13 -0.11
N ILE A 81 5.82 15.38 -0.91
CA ILE A 81 5.92 16.20 -2.12
C ILE A 81 6.24 17.65 -1.69
N GLY A 82 7.53 18.03 -1.72
CA GLY A 82 7.94 19.41 -1.44
C GLY A 82 9.34 19.63 -0.86
N LEU A 83 10.11 18.59 -0.52
CA LEU A 83 11.45 18.73 0.09
C LEU A 83 12.63 18.78 -0.90
N ASN A 84 12.38 18.64 -2.21
CA ASN A 84 13.37 18.94 -3.24
C ASN A 84 13.09 20.34 -3.83
N LYS A 85 13.64 21.38 -3.20
CA LYS A 85 13.79 22.72 -3.79
C LYS A 85 15.23 23.18 -3.62
#